data_AF-A0A944RDJ0-F1
#
_entry.id   AF-A0A944RDJ0-F1
#
_cell.length_a   1.000
_cell.length_b   1.000
_cell.length_c   1.000
_cell.angle_alpha   90.00
_cell.angle_beta   90.00
_cell.angle_gamma   90.00
#
_symmetry.space_group_name_H-M   'P 1'
#
loop_
_entity.id
_entity.type
_entity.pdbx_description
1 polymer ?
#
loop_
_entity_poly.entity_id
_entity_poly.type
_entity_poly.pdbx_seq_one_letter_code
_entity_poly.pdbx_strand_id
1 'polypeptide(L)'
;MSYGRYALIFLFCLQCSSSLFAKPVVANSLPSKEVVKEYLKLHRNFRRKTCSPKIVARFEKLFAHNRMYGLYVPMLGKMVDTATIRHFLPELKRKIRWIKRQRTRSLTIANWTRANSKINKLGRIIKQLIKIKGDTLLSKPNSKQITRSQPLMQQLTKEYQLLLKSIPFLKSFRAPVNHTLMRKKYDYHRQFASTTHRKKANHIFFARKMLEDGASNPKTQKGDRYVRTVLNTILFELKNSDATLSENLRYDLEYLLGKLQTTLQEGKGEVALRLKAWQAQTEEMVKNYQIILRSSRKNPTSTARRYLKGKKNASERLKKFSLKYQSRSYRYWSKQSELYRALYTLETIIFNEVGTIDHPYNLERRDVGKVVINRRFMKKYSRLSSKDSIFYYLPKKSRKRVNRYPWLNLLFKEGEFSFTYYYIPSNLHIFCPSTDSRSKRIRHANLSLALKLLKKRDRSFKGIRYFSRVSMVGRVDMSTIWKGYRKIAERPGVKLKVDKRLSKRLRRGDGEVLYHFNDPKKRVYQVIRINHNTYVRPITRLDRLYSYRNPHVFTYFAQR
;
A
#
# COMPACT_ATOMS: atom_id res chain seq x y z
N MET A 1 12.80 -55.89 -46.45
CA MET A 1 13.21 -55.63 -45.05
C MET A 1 12.78 -54.22 -44.64
N SER A 2 11.98 -54.17 -43.58
CA SER A 2 11.94 -53.11 -42.55
C SER A 2 11.46 -51.68 -42.90
N TYR A 3 10.19 -51.43 -42.53
CA TYR A 3 9.60 -50.27 -41.80
C TYR A 3 9.99 -48.82 -42.20
N GLY A 4 9.10 -47.84 -42.39
CA GLY A 4 7.70 -47.65 -41.97
C GLY A 4 7.51 -46.24 -41.37
N ARG A 5 6.41 -45.56 -41.73
CA ARG A 5 5.76 -44.39 -41.05
C ARG A 5 6.30 -42.97 -41.31
N TYR A 6 5.75 -42.31 -42.33
CA TYR A 6 5.43 -40.87 -42.28
C TYR A 6 4.11 -40.58 -43.01
N ALA A 7 2.99 -40.85 -42.34
CA ALA A 7 1.68 -40.27 -42.64
C ALA A 7 0.85 -40.32 -41.34
N LEU A 8 0.01 -39.30 -41.09
CA LEU A 8 -0.80 -39.05 -39.89
C LEU A 8 -0.13 -38.36 -38.69
N ILE A 9 0.23 -37.07 -38.85
CA ILE A 9 0.05 -36.08 -37.77
C ILE A 9 -0.54 -34.80 -38.39
N PHE A 10 -1.80 -34.87 -38.80
CA PHE A 10 -2.61 -33.71 -39.20
C PHE A 10 -3.92 -33.70 -38.41
N LEU A 11 -3.85 -33.86 -37.08
CA LEU A 11 -5.05 -33.78 -36.23
C LEU A 11 -4.77 -33.56 -34.73
N PHE A 12 -3.73 -32.80 -34.35
CA PHE A 12 -3.53 -32.41 -32.94
C PHE A 12 -2.84 -31.04 -32.77
N CYS A 13 -3.38 -30.00 -33.42
CA CYS A 13 -2.94 -28.61 -33.18
C CYS A 13 -4.10 -27.61 -32.99
N LEU A 14 -5.20 -28.05 -32.36
CA LEU A 14 -6.37 -27.20 -32.04
C LEU A 14 -6.75 -27.20 -30.54
N GLN A 15 -5.79 -27.38 -29.63
CA GLN A 15 -6.02 -27.24 -28.18
C GLN A 15 -5.19 -26.15 -27.49
N CYS A 16 -4.81 -25.09 -28.20
CA CYS A 16 -4.10 -23.96 -27.59
C CYS A 16 -4.66 -22.58 -27.96
N SER A 17 -5.97 -22.36 -27.80
CA SER A 17 -6.57 -21.01 -27.87
C SER A 17 -7.96 -20.85 -27.23
N SER A 18 -8.43 -21.78 -26.40
CA SER A 18 -9.77 -21.67 -25.77
C SER A 18 -9.82 -20.87 -24.45
N SER A 19 -8.87 -19.95 -24.19
CA SER A 19 -8.93 -19.04 -23.04
C SER A 19 -9.53 -17.65 -23.34
N LEU A 20 -10.00 -17.42 -24.57
CA LEU A 20 -10.46 -16.10 -25.04
C LEU A 20 -11.99 -15.88 -25.03
N PHE A 21 -12.79 -16.90 -24.77
CA PHE A 21 -14.26 -16.79 -24.77
C PHE A 21 -14.86 -17.19 -23.42
N ALA A 22 -14.54 -16.45 -22.35
CA ALA A 22 -15.35 -16.52 -21.15
C ALA A 22 -16.60 -15.65 -21.34
N LYS A 23 -17.78 -16.28 -21.34
CA LYS A 23 -19.09 -15.60 -21.37
C LYS A 23 -19.14 -14.52 -20.28
N PRO A 24 -19.66 -13.31 -20.56
CA PRO A 24 -19.85 -12.29 -19.55
C PRO A 24 -20.72 -12.85 -18.42
N VAL A 25 -20.39 -12.50 -17.16
CA VAL A 25 -21.25 -12.83 -16.02
C VAL A 25 -22.64 -12.27 -16.35
N VAL A 26 -23.66 -13.12 -16.29
CA VAL A 26 -25.06 -12.81 -16.64
C VAL A 26 -25.54 -11.61 -15.85
N ALA A 27 -25.30 -10.41 -16.39
CA ALA A 27 -25.75 -9.13 -15.86
C ALA A 27 -26.65 -8.42 -16.88
N ASN A 28 -26.81 -8.99 -18.08
CA ASN A 28 -27.54 -8.37 -19.18
C ASN A 28 -29.06 -8.58 -19.11
N SER A 29 -29.55 -9.58 -18.37
CA SER A 29 -30.98 -9.92 -18.33
C SER A 29 -31.79 -9.21 -17.24
N LEU A 30 -31.17 -8.57 -16.24
CA LEU A 30 -31.90 -7.94 -15.12
C LEU A 30 -31.64 -6.42 -15.01
N PRO A 31 -32.67 -5.61 -14.73
CA PRO A 31 -32.52 -4.20 -14.38
C PRO A 31 -31.54 -4.01 -13.22
N SER A 32 -30.60 -3.07 -13.36
CA SER A 32 -29.55 -2.84 -12.35
C SER A 32 -30.11 -2.51 -10.96
N LYS A 33 -31.29 -1.88 -10.87
CA LYS A 33 -31.95 -1.54 -9.60
C LYS A 33 -32.42 -2.78 -8.84
N GLU A 34 -33.02 -3.75 -9.54
CA GLU A 34 -33.50 -5.00 -8.94
C GLU A 34 -32.34 -5.86 -8.44
N VAL A 35 -31.28 -5.98 -9.24
CA VAL A 35 -30.07 -6.70 -8.84
C VAL A 35 -29.47 -6.09 -7.57
N VAL A 36 -29.42 -4.76 -7.46
CA VAL A 36 -28.94 -4.08 -6.24
C VAL A 36 -29.87 -4.34 -5.06
N LYS A 37 -31.19 -4.23 -5.25
CA LYS A 37 -32.20 -4.50 -4.19
C LYS A 37 -32.04 -5.92 -3.64
N GLU A 38 -31.93 -6.92 -4.51
CA GLU A 38 -31.77 -8.31 -4.11
C GLU A 38 -30.39 -8.55 -3.48
N TYR A 39 -29.31 -8.00 -4.03
CA TYR A 39 -27.99 -8.08 -3.39
C TYR A 39 -28.03 -7.52 -1.96
N LEU A 40 -28.71 -6.40 -1.72
CA LEU A 40 -28.81 -5.80 -0.39
C LEU A 40 -29.67 -6.64 0.56
N LYS A 41 -30.68 -7.35 0.06
CA LYS A 41 -31.43 -8.36 0.83
C LYS A 41 -30.52 -9.51 1.24
N LEU A 42 -29.79 -10.10 0.29
CA LEU A 42 -28.80 -11.16 0.54
C LEU A 42 -27.70 -10.68 1.51
N HIS A 43 -27.16 -9.48 1.32
CA HIS A 43 -26.13 -8.91 2.18
C HIS A 43 -26.63 -8.68 3.61
N ARG A 44 -27.88 -8.23 3.80
CA ARG A 44 -28.50 -8.13 5.14
C ARG A 44 -28.65 -9.51 5.79
N ASN A 45 -29.14 -10.51 5.05
CA ASN A 45 -29.28 -11.88 5.54
C ASN A 45 -27.92 -12.49 5.91
N PHE A 46 -26.92 -12.33 5.04
CA PHE A 46 -25.52 -12.69 5.28
C PHE A 46 -25.02 -12.11 6.60
N ARG A 47 -25.14 -10.79 6.79
CA ARG A 47 -24.68 -10.11 8.00
C ARG A 47 -25.37 -10.67 9.25
N ARG A 48 -26.69 -10.87 9.23
CA ARG A 48 -27.41 -11.48 10.37
C ARG A 48 -26.83 -12.85 10.75
N LYS A 49 -26.33 -13.62 9.78
CA LYS A 49 -25.74 -14.95 9.99
C LYS A 49 -24.26 -14.96 10.40
N THR A 50 -23.49 -13.92 10.06
CA THR A 50 -22.02 -13.92 10.22
C THR A 50 -21.47 -12.83 11.13
N CYS A 51 -22.29 -11.86 11.52
CA CYS A 51 -21.86 -10.63 12.18
C CYS A 51 -22.86 -10.23 13.27
N SER A 52 -22.51 -10.53 14.51
CA SER A 52 -23.21 -10.07 15.72
C SER A 52 -22.27 -9.19 16.57
N PRO A 53 -22.81 -8.35 17.47
CA PRO A 53 -21.98 -7.55 18.38
C PRO A 53 -20.95 -8.39 19.15
N LYS A 54 -21.34 -9.59 19.61
CA LYS A 54 -20.45 -10.55 20.28
C LYS A 54 -19.30 -11.03 19.39
N ILE A 55 -19.52 -11.17 18.08
CA ILE A 55 -18.48 -11.56 17.12
C ILE A 55 -17.48 -10.42 16.91
N VAL A 56 -17.97 -9.18 16.80
CA VAL A 56 -17.13 -7.97 16.66
C VAL A 56 -16.25 -7.79 17.90
N ALA A 57 -16.86 -7.75 19.08
CA ALA A 57 -16.13 -7.59 20.34
C ALA A 57 -15.08 -8.70 20.55
N ARG A 58 -15.42 -9.95 20.18
CA ARG A 58 -14.47 -11.06 20.23
C ARG A 58 -13.31 -10.91 19.24
N PHE A 59 -13.58 -10.46 18.01
CA PHE A 59 -12.52 -10.16 17.04
C PHE A 59 -11.59 -9.08 17.59
N GLU A 60 -12.14 -7.96 18.06
CA GLU A 60 -11.39 -6.82 18.58
C GLU A 60 -10.52 -7.21 19.79
N LYS A 61 -11.06 -8.00 20.72
CA LYS A 61 -10.28 -8.54 21.86
C LYS A 61 -9.11 -9.41 21.38
N LEU A 62 -9.36 -10.35 20.47
CA LEU A 62 -8.31 -11.21 19.90
C LEU A 62 -7.27 -10.39 19.12
N PHE A 63 -7.72 -9.36 18.42
CA PHE A 63 -6.89 -8.48 17.62
C PHE A 63 -5.99 -7.60 18.50
N ALA A 64 -6.53 -6.99 19.54
CA ALA A 64 -5.79 -6.22 20.54
C ALA A 64 -4.75 -7.11 21.24
N HIS A 65 -5.16 -8.30 21.70
CA HIS A 65 -4.24 -9.26 22.32
C HIS A 65 -3.12 -9.70 21.37
N ASN A 66 -3.41 -9.93 20.09
CA ASN A 66 -2.38 -10.22 19.09
C ASN A 66 -1.42 -9.04 18.87
N ARG A 67 -1.90 -7.80 18.93
CA ARG A 67 -1.06 -6.59 18.81
C ARG A 67 -0.13 -6.37 20.00
N MET A 68 -0.50 -6.81 21.20
CA MET A 68 0.37 -6.75 22.38
C MET A 68 1.71 -7.49 22.15
N TYR A 69 1.73 -8.51 21.29
CA TYR A 69 2.94 -9.25 20.91
C TYR A 69 3.69 -8.62 19.72
N GLY A 70 3.89 -7.31 19.76
CA GLY A 70 4.51 -6.51 18.68
C GLY A 70 6.01 -6.78 18.44
N LEU A 71 6.69 -7.45 19.38
CA LEU A 71 8.11 -7.81 19.27
C LEU A 71 8.33 -8.77 18.09
N TYR A 72 9.29 -8.46 17.22
CA TYR A 72 9.70 -9.39 16.18
C TYR A 72 10.71 -10.39 16.74
N VAL A 73 10.32 -11.66 16.87
CA VAL A 73 11.24 -12.73 17.26
C VAL A 73 11.66 -13.49 15.99
N PRO A 74 12.93 -13.41 15.57
CA PRO A 74 13.40 -14.09 14.37
C PRO A 74 13.44 -15.61 14.61
N MET A 75 12.91 -16.38 13.67
CA MET A 75 12.74 -17.84 13.80
C MET A 75 13.48 -18.59 12.70
N LEU A 76 14.09 -19.71 13.05
CA LEU A 76 14.67 -20.72 12.15
C LEU A 76 13.95 -22.04 12.39
N GLY A 77 12.84 -22.24 11.66
CA GLY A 77 11.95 -23.38 11.92
C GLY A 77 11.31 -23.29 13.31
N LYS A 78 11.61 -24.26 14.18
CA LYS A 78 11.11 -24.30 15.57
C LYS A 78 12.03 -23.57 16.57
N MET A 79 13.22 -23.16 16.15
CA MET A 79 14.22 -22.50 17.01
C MET A 79 14.23 -20.99 16.80
N VAL A 80 14.66 -20.26 17.83
CA VAL A 80 14.90 -18.81 17.74
C VAL A 80 16.26 -18.56 17.10
N ASP A 81 16.32 -17.60 16.20
CA ASP A 81 17.56 -17.08 15.63
C ASP A 81 18.26 -16.17 16.67
N THR A 82 18.86 -16.79 17.68
CA THR A 82 19.50 -16.06 18.79
C THR A 82 20.72 -15.26 18.30
N ALA A 83 21.39 -15.71 17.25
CA ALA A 83 22.49 -14.98 16.61
C ALA A 83 22.04 -13.61 16.12
N THR A 84 20.89 -13.53 15.43
CA THR A 84 20.31 -12.26 14.99
C THR A 84 19.99 -11.35 16.18
N ILE A 85 19.39 -11.89 17.25
CA ILE A 85 19.05 -11.09 18.44
C ILE A 85 20.33 -10.57 19.12
N ARG A 86 21.34 -11.43 19.34
CA ARG A 86 22.62 -11.04 19.96
C ARG A 86 23.32 -9.95 19.15
N HIS A 87 23.31 -10.05 17.83
CA HIS A 87 23.92 -9.06 16.95
C HIS A 87 23.27 -7.67 17.11
N PHE A 88 21.94 -7.59 17.16
CA PHE A 88 21.24 -6.30 17.23
C PHE A 88 20.95 -5.79 18.64
N LEU A 89 21.12 -6.59 19.68
CA LEU A 89 20.87 -6.14 21.06
C LEU A 89 21.77 -4.95 21.47
N PRO A 90 23.09 -4.93 21.17
CA PRO A 90 23.93 -3.75 21.37
C PRO A 90 23.44 -2.52 20.58
N GLU A 91 22.94 -2.72 19.35
CA GLU A 91 22.39 -1.64 18.53
C GLU A 91 21.11 -1.05 19.12
N LEU A 92 20.22 -1.88 19.68
CA LEU A 92 19.04 -1.39 20.40
C LEU A 92 19.41 -0.58 21.65
N LYS A 93 20.45 -0.98 22.38
CA LYS A 93 20.99 -0.18 23.50
C LYS A 93 21.59 1.15 23.02
N ARG A 94 22.33 1.15 21.91
CA ARG A 94 22.82 2.37 21.25
C ARG A 94 21.66 3.28 20.82
N LYS A 95 20.57 2.69 20.33
CA LYS A 95 19.35 3.41 19.97
C LYS A 95 18.70 4.09 21.17
N ILE A 96 18.55 3.42 22.32
CA ILE A 96 18.03 4.02 23.55
C ILE A 96 18.83 5.27 23.93
N ARG A 97 20.17 5.16 23.95
CA ARG A 97 21.06 6.31 24.21
C ARG A 97 20.88 7.41 23.17
N TRP A 98 20.74 7.06 21.90
CA TRP A 98 20.50 8.03 20.83
C TRP A 98 19.15 8.74 21.01
N ILE A 99 18.06 8.04 21.35
CA ILE A 99 16.74 8.64 21.63
C ILE A 99 16.84 9.60 22.82
N LYS A 100 17.48 9.17 23.93
CA LYS A 100 17.71 10.02 25.11
C LYS A 100 18.42 11.32 24.74
N ARG A 101 19.50 11.25 23.95
CA ARG A 101 20.19 12.44 23.43
C ARG A 101 19.32 13.32 22.54
N GLN A 102 18.48 12.74 21.68
CA GLN A 102 17.55 13.55 20.88
C GLN A 102 16.51 14.25 21.74
N ARG A 103 16.01 13.58 22.79
CA ARG A 103 15.06 14.17 23.75
C ARG A 103 15.69 15.37 24.46
N THR A 104 16.89 15.22 25.01
CA THR A 104 17.62 16.33 25.64
C THR A 104 17.81 17.49 24.67
N ARG A 105 18.32 17.22 23.46
CA ARG A 105 18.50 18.26 22.42
C ARG A 105 17.19 18.94 22.00
N SER A 106 16.08 18.23 21.98
CA SER A 106 14.78 18.83 21.62
C SER A 106 14.26 19.78 22.70
N LEU A 107 14.63 19.55 23.97
CA LEU A 107 14.21 20.40 25.09
C LEU A 107 15.04 21.69 25.19
N THR A 108 16.31 21.66 24.76
CA THR A 108 17.20 22.85 24.74
C THR A 108 16.87 23.83 23.63
N ILE A 109 16.04 23.44 22.65
CA ILE A 109 15.64 24.31 21.55
C ILE A 109 14.50 25.20 22.03
N ALA A 110 14.73 26.52 22.07
CA ALA A 110 13.73 27.50 22.51
C ALA A 110 12.47 27.47 21.63
N ASN A 111 12.67 27.55 20.31
CA ASN A 111 11.62 27.51 19.30
C ASN A 111 12.12 26.88 17.99
N TRP A 112 11.20 26.61 17.06
CA TRP A 112 11.52 25.96 15.79
C TRP A 112 11.83 26.95 14.64
N THR A 113 12.14 28.21 14.93
CA THR A 113 12.30 29.27 13.92
C THR A 113 13.35 28.91 12.87
N ARG A 114 14.50 28.35 13.28
CA ARG A 114 15.54 27.89 12.34
C ARG A 114 15.04 26.80 11.40
N ALA A 115 14.30 25.81 11.91
CA ALA A 115 13.74 24.73 11.10
C ALA A 115 12.66 25.26 10.14
N ASN A 116 11.77 26.14 10.63
CA ASN A 116 10.73 26.78 9.83
C ASN A 116 11.30 27.63 8.70
N SER A 117 12.36 28.39 8.95
CA SER A 117 13.07 29.15 7.92
C SER A 117 13.62 28.23 6.80
N LYS A 118 14.20 27.08 7.17
CA LYS A 118 14.68 26.08 6.19
C LYS A 118 13.54 25.44 5.39
N ILE A 119 12.42 25.11 6.04
CA ILE A 119 11.21 24.61 5.37
C ILE A 119 10.70 25.63 4.33
N ASN A 120 10.62 26.91 4.72
CA ASN A 120 10.16 27.97 3.84
C ASN A 120 11.09 28.17 2.64
N LYS A 121 12.42 28.15 2.87
CA LYS A 121 13.42 28.24 1.80
C LYS A 121 13.32 27.07 0.82
N LEU A 122 13.19 25.84 1.31
CA LEU A 122 12.97 24.66 0.45
C LEU A 122 11.69 24.81 -0.37
N GLY A 123 10.60 25.31 0.24
CA GLY A 123 9.35 25.58 -0.48
C GLY A 123 9.53 26.57 -1.63
N ARG A 124 10.34 27.63 -1.46
CA ARG A 124 10.65 28.60 -2.53
C ARG A 124 11.45 27.95 -3.66
N ILE A 125 12.48 27.17 -3.34
CA ILE A 125 13.30 26.46 -4.35
C ILE A 125 12.42 25.48 -5.16
N ILE A 126 11.55 24.73 -4.49
CA ILE A 126 10.61 23.80 -5.15
C ILE A 126 9.70 24.55 -6.13
N LYS A 127 9.16 25.71 -5.74
CA LYS A 127 8.32 26.54 -6.64
C LYS A 127 9.10 27.01 -7.88
N GLN A 128 10.36 27.42 -7.71
CA GLN A 128 11.21 27.81 -8.85
C GLN A 128 11.49 26.63 -9.79
N LEU A 129 11.80 25.45 -9.23
CA LEU A 129 11.99 24.22 -10.01
C LEU A 129 10.72 23.79 -10.75
N ILE A 130 9.55 23.92 -10.13
CA ILE A 130 8.26 23.67 -10.78
C ILE A 130 8.04 24.66 -11.94
N LYS A 131 8.33 25.95 -11.74
CA LYS A 131 8.22 26.96 -12.80
C LYS A 131 9.10 26.59 -14.01
N ILE A 132 10.38 26.26 -13.80
CA ILE A 132 11.29 25.82 -14.87
C ILE A 132 10.76 24.59 -15.60
N LYS A 133 10.17 23.64 -14.87
CA LYS A 133 9.55 22.44 -15.45
C LYS A 133 8.28 22.76 -16.25
N GLY A 134 7.52 23.74 -15.81
CA GLY A 134 6.31 24.24 -16.48
C GLY A 134 6.58 24.99 -17.77
N ASP A 135 7.69 25.73 -17.84
CA ASP A 135 8.11 26.52 -19.01
C ASP A 135 8.37 25.66 -20.27
N THR A 136 8.42 24.33 -20.15
CA THR A 136 8.74 23.42 -21.26
C THR A 136 7.62 22.39 -21.45
N LEU A 137 7.13 22.25 -22.69
CA LEU A 137 6.06 21.30 -23.05
C LEU A 137 6.58 19.86 -23.24
N LEU A 138 7.74 19.53 -22.67
CA LEU A 138 8.43 18.27 -22.94
C LEU A 138 8.20 17.27 -21.81
N SER A 139 7.97 16.01 -22.18
CA SER A 139 7.95 14.89 -21.23
C SER A 139 9.35 14.52 -20.74
N LYS A 140 10.40 14.94 -21.45
CA LYS A 140 11.82 14.78 -21.10
C LYS A 140 12.48 16.16 -21.07
N PRO A 141 13.38 16.43 -20.12
CA PRO A 141 14.00 17.74 -20.04
C PRO A 141 14.97 17.99 -21.20
N ASN A 142 15.01 19.22 -21.72
CA ASN A 142 16.00 19.66 -22.70
C ASN A 142 17.25 20.26 -22.02
N SER A 143 18.30 20.54 -22.79
CA SER A 143 19.56 21.11 -22.29
C SER A 143 19.35 22.42 -21.50
N LYS A 144 18.59 23.37 -22.04
CA LYS A 144 18.27 24.65 -21.38
C LYS A 144 17.59 24.47 -20.02
N GLN A 145 16.67 23.51 -19.91
CA GLN A 145 16.00 23.18 -18.66
C GLN A 145 16.97 22.56 -17.65
N ILE A 146 17.83 21.66 -18.10
CA ILE A 146 18.87 21.04 -17.28
C ILE A 146 19.79 22.12 -16.70
N THR A 147 20.33 23.02 -17.53
CA THR A 147 21.22 24.10 -17.10
C THR A 147 20.57 25.02 -16.06
N ARG A 148 19.29 25.40 -16.24
CA ARG A 148 18.56 26.24 -15.28
C ARG A 148 18.21 25.51 -13.98
N SER A 149 17.89 24.21 -14.06
CA SER A 149 17.40 23.42 -12.93
C SER A 149 18.53 22.87 -12.05
N GLN A 150 19.67 22.52 -12.64
CA GLN A 150 20.80 21.93 -11.95
C GLN A 150 21.31 22.72 -10.74
N PRO A 151 21.57 24.04 -10.81
CA PRO A 151 22.03 24.80 -9.64
C PRO A 151 20.97 24.84 -8.53
N LEU A 152 19.69 24.92 -8.89
CA LEU A 152 18.59 24.86 -7.92
C LEU A 152 18.45 23.48 -7.28
N MET A 153 18.70 22.39 -8.02
CA MET A 153 18.73 21.03 -7.47
C MET A 153 19.90 20.82 -6.49
N GLN A 154 21.06 21.39 -6.79
CA GLN A 154 22.21 21.42 -5.86
C GLN A 154 21.87 22.22 -4.59
N GLN A 155 21.27 23.40 -4.75
CA GLN A 155 20.82 24.22 -3.64
C GLN A 155 19.74 23.52 -2.80
N LEU A 156 18.76 22.87 -3.44
CA LEU A 156 17.73 22.07 -2.80
C LEU A 156 18.36 20.98 -1.93
N THR A 157 19.35 20.26 -2.47
CA THR A 157 20.08 19.20 -1.77
C THR A 157 20.82 19.75 -0.55
N LYS A 158 21.54 20.87 -0.70
CA LYS A 158 22.26 21.52 0.39
C LYS A 158 21.30 21.98 1.50
N GLU A 159 20.23 22.69 1.15
CA GLU A 159 19.26 23.17 2.13
C GLU A 159 18.49 22.04 2.81
N TYR A 160 18.25 20.93 2.09
CA TYR A 160 17.63 19.75 2.68
C TYR A 160 18.53 19.11 3.75
N GLN A 161 19.83 19.00 3.49
CA GLN A 161 20.79 18.54 4.50
C GLN A 161 20.86 19.49 5.71
N LEU A 162 20.78 20.81 5.49
CA LEU A 162 20.71 21.80 6.57
C LEU A 162 19.42 21.68 7.39
N LEU A 163 18.28 21.46 6.73
CA LEU A 163 17.02 21.15 7.41
C LEU A 163 17.20 19.93 8.31
N LEU A 164 17.73 18.82 7.78
CA LEU A 164 18.00 17.62 8.57
C LEU A 164 18.86 17.92 9.81
N LYS A 165 19.89 18.78 9.70
CA LYS A 165 20.69 19.20 10.87
C LYS A 165 19.87 19.97 11.91
N SER A 166 18.87 20.76 11.50
CA SER A 166 18.00 21.54 12.40
C SER A 166 16.89 20.73 13.09
N ILE A 167 16.53 19.56 12.57
CA ILE A 167 15.51 18.67 13.15
C ILE A 167 16.06 17.27 13.48
N PRO A 168 17.16 17.17 14.27
CA PRO A 168 17.83 15.89 14.51
C PRO A 168 16.93 14.87 15.23
N PHE A 169 15.95 15.35 16.00
CA PHE A 169 14.97 14.55 16.72
C PHE A 169 13.94 13.85 15.82
N LEU A 170 13.78 14.25 14.54
CA LEU A 170 12.93 13.59 13.55
C LEU A 170 13.70 12.64 12.61
N LYS A 171 15.03 12.53 12.74
CA LYS A 171 15.79 11.55 11.96
C LYS A 171 15.48 10.13 12.40
N SER A 172 15.66 9.15 11.53
CA SER A 172 15.71 7.75 11.95
C SER A 172 16.99 7.45 12.74
N PHE A 173 16.95 6.45 13.62
CA PHE A 173 18.18 5.88 14.17
C PHE A 173 19.04 5.34 13.01
N ARG A 174 20.35 5.63 13.03
CA ARG A 174 21.29 5.33 11.93
C ARG A 174 20.90 5.94 10.57
N ALA A 175 20.18 7.06 10.56
CA ALA A 175 19.91 7.78 9.31
C ALA A 175 21.23 8.18 8.58
N PRO A 176 21.25 8.12 7.24
CA PRO A 176 20.14 7.76 6.36
C PRO A 176 20.01 6.24 6.12
N VAL A 177 18.77 5.78 6.03
CA VAL A 177 18.43 4.36 5.87
C VAL A 177 17.79 4.11 4.50
N ASN A 178 18.38 3.24 3.67
CA ASN A 178 17.84 2.93 2.33
C ASN A 178 16.72 1.89 2.42
N HIS A 179 15.49 2.38 2.59
CA HIS A 179 14.28 1.55 2.76
C HIS A 179 13.98 0.67 1.54
N THR A 180 14.15 1.21 0.33
CA THR A 180 13.91 0.46 -0.92
C THR A 180 14.87 -0.72 -1.05
N LEU A 181 16.17 -0.50 -0.77
CA LEU A 181 17.18 -1.54 -0.84
C LEU A 181 16.97 -2.62 0.21
N MET A 182 16.68 -2.23 1.46
CA MET A 182 16.39 -3.21 2.52
C MET A 182 15.14 -4.03 2.18
N ARG A 183 14.11 -3.40 1.60
CA ARG A 183 12.92 -4.11 1.13
C ARG A 183 13.26 -5.11 0.02
N LYS A 184 14.03 -4.69 -0.98
CA LYS A 184 14.49 -5.54 -2.10
C LYS A 184 15.29 -6.75 -1.60
N LYS A 185 16.27 -6.53 -0.71
CA LYS A 185 17.10 -7.60 -0.13
C LYS A 185 16.26 -8.58 0.70
N TYR A 186 15.32 -8.07 1.51
CA TYR A 186 14.42 -8.92 2.28
C TYR A 186 13.51 -9.78 1.39
N ASP A 187 12.83 -9.16 0.41
CA ASP A 187 11.91 -9.87 -0.49
C ASP A 187 12.65 -10.95 -1.30
N TYR A 188 13.91 -10.68 -1.71
CA TYR A 188 14.78 -11.67 -2.34
C TYR A 188 15.08 -12.86 -1.44
N HIS A 189 15.60 -12.67 -0.23
CA HIS A 189 15.96 -13.82 0.62
C HIS A 189 14.75 -14.59 1.15
N ARG A 190 13.62 -13.91 1.39
CA ARG A 190 12.41 -14.54 1.94
C ARG A 190 11.80 -15.61 1.04
N GLN A 191 12.02 -15.54 -0.27
CA GLN A 191 11.41 -16.49 -1.21
C GLN A 191 12.03 -17.89 -1.16
N PHE A 192 13.22 -18.04 -0.56
CA PHE A 192 13.95 -19.30 -0.49
C PHE A 192 13.70 -20.02 0.84
N ALA A 193 13.59 -21.35 0.79
CA ALA A 193 13.32 -22.17 1.97
C ALA A 193 14.57 -22.49 2.80
N SER A 194 15.78 -22.34 2.23
CA SER A 194 17.04 -22.74 2.88
C SER A 194 17.33 -21.94 4.16
N THR A 195 17.95 -22.61 5.14
CA THR A 195 18.29 -22.02 6.44
C THR A 195 19.16 -20.78 6.30
N THR A 196 20.13 -20.78 5.38
CA THR A 196 21.02 -19.63 5.10
C THR A 196 20.24 -18.42 4.62
N HIS A 197 19.30 -18.59 3.68
CA HIS A 197 18.46 -17.49 3.21
C HIS A 197 17.49 -17.02 4.29
N ARG A 198 16.94 -17.93 5.11
CA ARG A 198 16.09 -17.57 6.26
C ARG A 198 16.84 -16.74 7.30
N LYS A 199 18.09 -17.10 7.64
CA LYS A 199 18.97 -16.31 8.53
C LYS A 199 19.17 -14.90 7.98
N LYS A 200 19.52 -14.78 6.69
CA LYS A 200 19.67 -13.47 6.02
C LYS A 200 18.36 -12.67 6.04
N ALA A 201 17.23 -13.29 5.75
CA ALA A 201 15.91 -12.63 5.79
C ALA A 201 15.55 -12.17 7.21
N ASN A 202 15.81 -12.98 8.23
CA ASN A 202 15.63 -12.64 9.63
C ASN A 202 16.45 -11.43 10.04
N HIS A 203 17.75 -11.45 9.71
CA HIS A 203 18.69 -10.36 10.01
C HIS A 203 18.23 -9.04 9.39
N ILE A 204 17.90 -9.06 8.08
CA ILE A 204 17.41 -7.86 7.38
C ILE A 204 16.08 -7.39 7.97
N PHE A 205 15.13 -8.28 8.25
CA PHE A 205 13.82 -7.88 8.78
C PHE A 205 13.92 -7.32 10.20
N PHE A 206 14.81 -7.88 11.02
CA PHE A 206 15.10 -7.35 12.35
C PHE A 206 15.67 -5.93 12.25
N ALA A 207 16.67 -5.73 11.38
CA ALA A 207 17.21 -4.40 11.11
C ALA A 207 16.12 -3.42 10.65
N ARG A 208 15.25 -3.84 9.72
CA ARG A 208 14.11 -3.02 9.27
C ARG A 208 13.17 -2.65 10.42
N LYS A 209 12.84 -3.57 11.33
CA LYS A 209 12.00 -3.25 12.50
C LYS A 209 12.64 -2.26 13.46
N MET A 210 13.98 -2.26 13.54
CA MET A 210 14.73 -1.31 14.35
C MET A 210 14.93 0.05 13.68
N LEU A 211 15.06 0.09 12.34
CA LEU A 211 15.44 1.28 11.56
C LEU A 211 14.25 1.99 10.88
N GLU A 212 13.17 1.24 10.58
CA GLU A 212 11.93 1.72 9.96
C GLU A 212 10.82 1.97 11.01
N ASP A 213 11.17 2.43 12.20
CA ASP A 213 10.21 2.76 13.27
C ASP A 213 10.18 4.26 13.58
N GLY A 214 9.45 4.64 14.63
CA GLY A 214 9.29 6.04 15.01
C GLY A 214 8.56 6.21 16.33
N ALA A 215 8.51 7.45 16.78
CA ALA A 215 7.91 7.85 18.03
C ALA A 215 6.39 8.00 17.87
N SER A 216 5.64 7.42 18.81
CA SER A 216 4.18 7.53 18.87
C SER A 216 3.77 8.53 19.93
N ASN A 217 2.75 9.33 19.65
CA ASN A 217 2.14 10.18 20.66
C ASN A 217 1.28 9.30 21.60
N PRO A 218 1.52 9.26 22.91
CA PRO A 218 0.73 8.47 23.85
C PRO A 218 -0.76 8.82 23.89
N LYS A 219 -1.11 10.10 23.71
CA LYS A 219 -2.49 10.60 23.79
C LYS A 219 -3.30 10.20 22.55
N THR A 220 -2.72 10.39 21.36
CA THR A 220 -3.44 10.21 20.09
C THR A 220 -3.07 8.91 19.35
N GLN A 221 -2.08 8.18 19.83
CA GLN A 221 -1.47 7.00 19.19
C GLN A 221 -0.90 7.26 17.78
N LYS A 222 -0.82 8.53 17.33
CA LYS A 222 -0.26 8.90 16.03
C LYS A 222 1.25 8.79 16.05
N GLY A 223 1.81 7.95 15.17
CA GLY A 223 3.24 7.76 15.00
C GLY A 223 3.88 8.66 13.94
N ASP A 224 5.14 9.02 14.13
CA ASP A 224 5.93 9.82 13.17
C ASP A 224 6.76 8.97 12.19
N ARG A 225 6.68 7.64 12.26
CA ARG A 225 7.43 6.67 11.43
C ARG A 225 7.46 7.05 9.94
N TYR A 226 6.32 7.46 9.39
CA TYR A 226 6.24 7.84 7.97
C TYR A 226 7.06 9.09 7.67
N VAL A 227 7.04 10.10 8.54
CA VAL A 227 7.87 11.31 8.36
C VAL A 227 9.35 10.93 8.37
N ARG A 228 9.78 10.15 9.37
CA ARG A 228 11.19 9.71 9.49
C ARG A 228 11.69 8.94 8.27
N THR A 229 10.88 8.00 7.79
CA THR A 229 11.26 7.15 6.66
C THR A 229 11.23 7.89 5.31
N VAL A 230 10.33 8.86 5.15
CA VAL A 230 10.32 9.76 3.98
C VAL A 230 11.54 10.69 3.99
N LEU A 231 11.98 11.17 5.17
CA LEU A 231 13.21 11.96 5.28
C LEU A 231 14.43 11.22 4.71
N ASN A 232 14.57 9.93 5.03
CA ASN A 232 15.65 9.11 4.48
C ASN A 232 15.50 8.93 2.97
N THR A 233 14.29 8.62 2.50
CA THR A 233 14.02 8.33 1.09
C THR A 233 14.33 9.55 0.23
N ILE A 234 13.85 10.74 0.61
CA ILE A 234 14.17 11.98 -0.09
C ILE A 234 15.67 12.26 -0.10
N LEU A 235 16.41 11.95 0.97
CA LEU A 235 17.87 12.11 0.95
C LEU A 235 18.54 11.23 -0.10
N PHE A 236 18.11 9.98 -0.24
CA PHE A 236 18.64 9.09 -1.28
C PHE A 236 18.19 9.53 -2.67
N GLU A 237 16.95 9.96 -2.84
CA GLU A 237 16.46 10.47 -4.12
C GLU A 237 17.23 11.72 -4.55
N LEU A 238 17.49 12.68 -3.66
CA LEU A 238 18.30 13.88 -3.95
C LEU A 238 19.76 13.56 -4.28
N LYS A 239 20.34 12.53 -3.67
CA LYS A 239 21.71 12.09 -3.98
C LYS A 239 21.81 11.42 -5.35
N ASN A 240 20.74 10.80 -5.81
CA ASN A 240 20.68 10.08 -7.08
C ASN A 240 19.83 10.82 -8.12
N SER A 241 19.41 12.05 -7.84
CA SER A 241 18.49 12.77 -8.72
C SER A 241 19.23 13.31 -9.93
N ASP A 242 18.57 13.25 -11.07
CA ASP A 242 18.98 13.97 -12.27
C ASP A 242 19.03 15.48 -12.02
N ALA A 243 19.52 16.24 -13.00
CA ALA A 243 19.53 17.70 -12.97
C ALA A 243 18.13 18.36 -12.86
N THR A 244 17.04 17.58 -12.86
CA THR A 244 15.66 18.07 -12.83
C THR A 244 14.79 17.45 -11.74
N LEU A 245 13.80 18.22 -11.27
CA LEU A 245 12.88 17.80 -10.22
C LEU A 245 11.87 16.75 -10.74
N SER A 246 12.09 15.49 -10.38
CA SER A 246 11.16 14.40 -10.69
C SER A 246 9.81 14.60 -10.00
N GLU A 247 8.73 14.08 -10.59
CA GLU A 247 7.39 14.19 -10.01
C GLU A 247 7.27 13.42 -8.68
N ASN A 248 7.94 12.27 -8.59
CA ASN A 248 8.05 11.50 -7.35
C ASN A 248 8.69 12.32 -6.22
N LEU A 249 9.80 12.99 -6.50
CA LEU A 249 10.53 13.80 -5.51
C LEU A 249 9.74 15.06 -5.12
N ARG A 250 9.15 15.77 -6.10
CA ARG A 250 8.28 16.93 -5.86
C ARG A 250 7.13 16.59 -4.89
N TYR A 251 6.39 15.52 -5.19
CA TYR A 251 5.24 15.11 -4.40
C TYR A 251 5.61 14.72 -2.97
N ASP A 252 6.76 14.06 -2.80
CA ASP A 252 7.24 13.64 -1.48
C ASP A 252 7.80 14.81 -0.66
N LEU A 253 8.48 15.76 -1.30
CA LEU A 253 8.93 17.00 -0.67
C LEU A 253 7.75 17.85 -0.18
N GLU A 254 6.72 18.08 -1.01
CA GLU A 254 5.53 18.83 -0.58
C GLU A 254 4.82 18.17 0.59
N TYR A 255 4.62 16.85 0.53
CA TYR A 255 4.07 16.09 1.65
C TYR A 255 4.91 16.26 2.91
N LEU A 256 6.25 16.11 2.79
CA LEU A 256 7.15 16.19 3.93
C LEU A 256 7.13 17.58 4.56
N LEU A 257 7.28 18.64 3.77
CA LEU A 257 7.31 20.02 4.27
C LEU A 257 6.02 20.36 5.02
N GLY A 258 4.85 20.01 4.46
CA GLY A 258 3.58 20.20 5.15
C GLY A 258 3.48 19.42 6.46
N LYS A 259 3.96 18.16 6.49
CA LYS A 259 3.98 17.36 7.74
C LYS A 259 4.96 17.89 8.79
N LEU A 260 6.11 18.39 8.37
CA LEU A 260 7.08 19.00 9.26
C LEU A 260 6.50 20.27 9.89
N GLN A 261 5.84 21.13 9.12
CA GLN A 261 5.18 22.33 9.66
C GLN A 261 4.18 21.97 10.76
N THR A 262 3.26 21.02 10.49
CA THR A 262 2.29 20.59 11.51
C THR A 262 2.98 19.97 12.73
N THR A 263 4.03 19.19 12.55
CA THR A 263 4.75 18.55 13.67
C THR A 263 5.50 19.57 14.52
N LEU A 264 6.09 20.59 13.90
CA LEU A 264 6.79 21.66 14.62
C LEU A 264 5.80 22.57 15.37
N GLN A 265 4.59 22.77 14.85
CA GLN A 265 3.53 23.51 15.54
C GLN A 265 3.07 22.84 16.85
N GLU A 266 3.23 21.52 17.00
CA GLU A 266 2.93 20.83 18.28
C GLU A 266 3.84 21.26 19.44
N GLY A 267 4.98 21.91 19.15
CA GLY A 267 5.90 22.42 20.16
C GLY A 267 6.85 21.37 20.76
N LYS A 268 7.82 21.84 21.56
CA LYS A 268 8.89 21.00 22.12
C LYS A 268 8.42 19.99 23.15
N GLY A 269 7.37 20.31 23.91
CA GLY A 269 6.80 19.41 24.91
C GLY A 269 6.25 18.11 24.30
N GLU A 270 5.45 18.22 23.24
CA GLU A 270 4.89 17.05 22.54
C GLU A 270 5.98 16.22 21.83
N VAL A 271 7.00 16.87 21.26
CA VAL A 271 8.18 16.16 20.72
C VAL A 271 8.89 15.36 21.81
N ALA A 272 9.15 15.96 22.97
CA ALA A 272 9.81 15.29 24.09
C ALA A 272 8.97 14.13 24.66
N LEU A 273 7.65 14.29 24.74
CA LEU A 273 6.69 13.26 25.15
C LEU A 273 6.76 12.05 24.20
N ARG A 274 6.70 12.28 22.89
CA ARG A 274 6.83 11.24 21.86
C ARG A 274 8.16 10.49 22.00
N LEU A 275 9.27 11.21 22.16
CA LEU A 275 10.61 10.60 22.33
C LEU A 275 10.72 9.79 23.63
N LYS A 276 10.11 10.24 24.74
CA LYS A 276 10.04 9.48 25.99
C LYS A 276 9.28 8.16 25.80
N ALA A 277 8.14 8.20 25.11
CA ALA A 277 7.38 6.99 24.80
C ALA A 277 8.16 6.01 23.90
N TRP A 278 8.88 6.53 22.91
CA TRP A 278 9.72 5.71 22.03
C TRP A 278 10.91 5.09 22.77
N GLN A 279 11.51 5.83 23.71
CA GLN A 279 12.54 5.31 24.59
C GLN A 279 12.02 4.14 25.41
N ALA A 280 10.90 4.31 26.12
CA ALA A 280 10.29 3.28 26.96
C ALA A 280 9.93 2.02 26.15
N GLN A 281 9.34 2.20 24.96
CA GLN A 281 9.06 1.09 24.05
C GLN A 281 10.34 0.33 23.64
N THR A 282 11.42 1.06 23.35
CA THR A 282 12.69 0.43 22.95
C THR A 282 13.38 -0.27 24.12
N GLU A 283 13.27 0.27 25.34
CA GLU A 283 13.74 -0.34 26.58
C GLU A 283 13.00 -1.64 26.87
N GLU A 284 11.67 -1.64 26.73
CA GLU A 284 10.85 -2.84 26.86
C GLU A 284 11.25 -3.91 25.83
N MET A 285 11.51 -3.51 24.57
CA MET A 285 12.03 -4.42 23.55
C MET A 285 13.37 -5.04 23.97
N VAL A 286 14.31 -4.24 24.49
CA VAL A 286 15.62 -4.73 24.98
C VAL A 286 15.43 -5.70 26.14
N LYS A 287 14.60 -5.36 27.13
CA LYS A 287 14.27 -6.22 28.27
C LYS A 287 13.72 -7.57 27.79
N ASN A 288 12.78 -7.55 26.86
CA ASN A 288 12.19 -8.77 26.31
C ASN A 288 13.20 -9.63 25.53
N TYR A 289 14.08 -9.02 24.71
CA TYR A 289 15.14 -9.77 24.04
C TYR A 289 16.18 -10.30 25.02
N GLN A 290 16.52 -9.56 26.08
CA GLN A 290 17.40 -10.05 27.15
C GLN A 290 16.77 -11.24 27.87
N ILE A 291 15.47 -11.24 28.16
CA ILE A 291 14.77 -12.39 28.74
C ILE A 291 14.82 -13.60 27.80
N ILE A 292 14.60 -13.39 26.49
CA ILE A 292 14.75 -14.42 25.44
C ILE A 292 16.19 -14.98 25.42
N LEU A 293 17.20 -14.13 25.65
CA LEU A 293 18.60 -14.55 25.69
C LEU A 293 19.09 -15.05 27.06
N ARG A 294 18.50 -14.67 28.21
CA ARG A 294 18.97 -14.99 29.58
C ARG A 294 18.40 -16.27 30.15
N SER A 295 17.24 -16.71 29.66
CA SER A 295 16.79 -18.09 29.84
C SER A 295 17.79 -19.14 29.28
N SER A 296 18.94 -18.70 28.76
CA SER A 296 20.00 -19.46 28.11
C SER A 296 21.06 -20.13 28.97
N ARG A 297 20.97 -20.14 30.31
CA ARG A 297 21.94 -20.93 31.12
C ARG A 297 21.50 -22.37 31.40
N LYS A 298 20.23 -22.74 31.17
CA LYS A 298 19.77 -24.15 31.21
C LYS A 298 18.82 -24.55 30.06
N ASN A 299 17.99 -23.64 29.51
CA ASN A 299 17.16 -23.95 28.34
C ASN A 299 16.59 -22.67 27.64
N PRO A 300 17.36 -22.01 26.73
CA PRO A 300 16.95 -20.75 26.07
C PRO A 300 15.62 -20.84 25.33
N THR A 301 15.23 -22.07 24.98
CA THR A 301 13.97 -22.35 24.33
C THR A 301 12.77 -22.16 25.24
N SER A 302 12.81 -22.27 26.57
CA SER A 302 11.58 -22.31 27.39
C SER A 302 10.84 -20.96 27.49
N THR A 303 11.53 -19.86 27.81
CA THR A 303 10.92 -18.51 27.94
C THR A 303 10.67 -17.86 26.58
N ALA A 304 11.60 -18.03 25.64
CA ALA A 304 11.35 -17.65 24.26
C ALA A 304 10.22 -18.48 23.66
N ARG A 305 10.14 -19.80 23.90
CA ARG A 305 8.96 -20.63 23.58
C ARG A 305 7.75 -20.16 24.34
N ARG A 306 7.82 -19.67 25.58
CA ARG A 306 6.62 -19.19 26.32
C ARG A 306 6.08 -17.91 25.70
N TYR A 307 6.94 -16.92 25.41
CA TYR A 307 6.57 -15.70 24.69
C TYR A 307 6.08 -16.03 23.27
N LEU A 308 6.83 -16.85 22.53
CA LEU A 308 6.46 -17.31 21.20
C LEU A 308 5.21 -18.18 21.21
N LYS A 309 4.96 -18.97 22.25
CA LYS A 309 3.74 -19.78 22.45
C LYS A 309 2.59 -18.85 22.78
N GLY A 310 2.76 -17.85 23.63
CA GLY A 310 1.77 -16.79 23.85
C GLY A 310 1.42 -16.06 22.56
N LYS A 311 2.42 -15.54 21.84
CA LYS A 311 2.27 -14.88 20.55
C LYS A 311 1.66 -15.79 19.49
N LYS A 312 2.18 -17.01 19.33
CA LYS A 312 1.68 -18.03 18.41
C LYS A 312 0.25 -18.39 18.75
N ASN A 313 -0.07 -18.59 20.02
CA ASN A 313 -1.43 -18.84 20.48
C ASN A 313 -2.35 -17.66 20.18
N ALA A 314 -1.92 -16.42 20.41
CA ALA A 314 -2.70 -15.22 20.10
C ALA A 314 -2.93 -15.08 18.58
N SER A 315 -1.87 -15.20 17.78
CA SER A 315 -1.92 -15.19 16.32
C SER A 315 -2.74 -16.34 15.76
N GLU A 316 -2.59 -17.55 16.27
CA GLU A 316 -3.38 -18.72 15.88
C GLU A 316 -4.83 -18.58 16.28
N ARG A 317 -5.14 -18.07 17.48
CA ARG A 317 -6.52 -17.83 17.92
C ARG A 317 -7.19 -16.82 17.00
N LEU A 318 -6.53 -15.70 16.70
CA LEU A 318 -7.02 -14.69 15.76
C LEU A 318 -7.14 -15.24 14.33
N LYS A 319 -6.13 -15.97 13.84
CA LYS A 319 -6.13 -16.60 12.50
C LYS A 319 -7.24 -17.66 12.39
N LYS A 320 -7.35 -18.58 13.35
CA LYS A 320 -8.42 -19.60 13.45
C LYS A 320 -9.80 -18.93 13.47
N PHE A 321 -9.97 -17.89 14.29
CA PHE A 321 -11.20 -17.12 14.35
C PHE A 321 -11.54 -16.51 12.98
N SER A 322 -10.60 -15.78 12.39
CA SER A 322 -10.77 -15.10 11.10
C SER A 322 -11.09 -16.10 9.99
N LEU A 323 -10.32 -17.19 9.86
CA LEU A 323 -10.54 -18.22 8.84
C LEU A 323 -11.88 -18.96 9.02
N LYS A 324 -12.30 -19.20 10.27
CA LYS A 324 -13.62 -19.79 10.56
C LYS A 324 -14.76 -18.89 10.07
N TYR A 325 -14.67 -17.58 10.25
CA TYR A 325 -15.70 -16.66 9.79
C TYR A 325 -15.61 -16.37 8.28
N GLN A 326 -14.40 -16.29 7.72
CA GLN A 326 -14.19 -16.23 6.28
C GLN A 326 -14.76 -17.48 5.57
N SER A 327 -14.60 -18.68 6.13
CA SER A 327 -15.18 -19.90 5.54
C SER A 327 -16.71 -19.91 5.62
N ARG A 328 -17.31 -19.31 6.66
CA ARG A 328 -18.76 -19.06 6.73
C ARG A 328 -19.22 -18.11 5.64
N SER A 329 -18.48 -17.02 5.41
CA SER A 329 -18.75 -16.11 4.29
C SER A 329 -18.65 -16.81 2.95
N TYR A 330 -17.57 -17.56 2.71
CA TYR A 330 -17.39 -18.33 1.49
C TYR A 330 -18.58 -19.26 1.24
N ARG A 331 -19.01 -20.00 2.27
CA ARG A 331 -20.14 -20.95 2.18
C ARG A 331 -21.48 -20.26 1.93
N TYR A 332 -21.70 -19.09 2.53
CA TYR A 332 -22.94 -18.33 2.29
C TYR A 332 -23.01 -17.91 0.82
N TRP A 333 -21.95 -17.28 0.33
CA TRP A 333 -21.90 -16.73 -1.03
C TRP A 333 -21.76 -17.81 -2.10
N SER A 334 -21.17 -18.98 -1.81
CA SER A 334 -21.07 -20.08 -2.77
C SER A 334 -22.43 -20.63 -3.20
N LYS A 335 -23.46 -20.47 -2.36
CA LYS A 335 -24.84 -20.87 -2.65
C LYS A 335 -25.59 -19.87 -3.55
N GLN A 336 -25.06 -18.67 -3.74
CA GLN A 336 -25.69 -17.64 -4.56
C GLN A 336 -25.30 -17.79 -6.03
N SER A 337 -26.04 -17.15 -6.93
CA SER A 337 -25.75 -17.11 -8.37
C SER A 337 -24.36 -16.50 -8.65
N GLU A 338 -23.80 -16.76 -9.84
CA GLU A 338 -22.49 -16.19 -10.19
C GLU A 338 -22.47 -14.66 -10.14
N LEU A 339 -23.57 -14.01 -10.52
CA LEU A 339 -23.71 -12.56 -10.44
C LEU A 339 -23.50 -12.05 -9.02
N TYR A 340 -24.22 -12.60 -8.04
CA TYR A 340 -24.10 -12.15 -6.64
C TYR A 340 -22.74 -12.51 -6.03
N ARG A 341 -22.11 -13.62 -6.44
CA ARG A 341 -20.72 -13.93 -6.08
C ARG A 341 -19.75 -12.87 -6.61
N ALA A 342 -19.92 -12.46 -7.86
CA ALA A 342 -19.10 -11.43 -8.48
C ALA A 342 -19.29 -10.06 -7.80
N LEU A 343 -20.54 -9.68 -7.51
CA LEU A 343 -20.86 -8.42 -6.82
C LEU A 343 -20.27 -8.38 -5.41
N TYR A 344 -20.42 -9.46 -4.63
CA TYR A 344 -19.84 -9.55 -3.30
C TYR A 344 -18.31 -9.42 -3.34
N THR A 345 -17.65 -10.13 -4.25
CA THR A 345 -16.19 -10.05 -4.41
C THR A 345 -15.75 -8.63 -4.80
N LEU A 346 -16.36 -8.04 -5.83
CA LEU A 346 -15.99 -6.71 -6.30
C LEU A 346 -16.26 -5.63 -5.26
N GLU A 347 -17.45 -5.63 -4.65
CA GLU A 347 -17.81 -4.64 -3.65
C GLU A 347 -16.91 -4.73 -2.43
N THR A 348 -16.65 -5.94 -1.92
CA THR A 348 -15.77 -6.14 -0.75
C THR A 348 -14.34 -5.68 -1.04
N ILE A 349 -13.77 -6.03 -2.20
CA ILE A 349 -12.41 -5.63 -2.56
C ILE A 349 -12.32 -4.12 -2.74
N ILE A 350 -13.20 -3.53 -3.54
CA ILE A 350 -13.19 -2.09 -3.84
C ILE A 350 -13.39 -1.27 -2.56
N PHE A 351 -14.30 -1.71 -1.68
CA PHE A 351 -14.57 -1.07 -0.40
C PHE A 351 -13.32 -1.03 0.48
N ASN A 352 -12.64 -2.16 0.64
CA ASN A 352 -11.52 -2.28 1.57
C ASN A 352 -10.17 -1.79 1.01
N GLU A 353 -9.98 -1.81 -0.30
CA GLU A 353 -8.72 -1.36 -0.93
C GLU A 353 -8.71 0.14 -1.22
N VAL A 354 -9.84 0.72 -1.61
CA VAL A 354 -9.92 2.15 -1.99
C VAL A 354 -10.53 3.00 -0.87
N GLY A 355 -11.45 2.45 -0.07
CA GLY A 355 -12.08 3.16 1.03
C GLY A 355 -12.78 4.43 0.57
N THR A 356 -12.36 5.60 1.09
CA THR A 356 -12.97 6.91 0.83
C THR A 356 -12.14 7.80 -0.10
N ILE A 357 -11.01 7.29 -0.62
CA ILE A 357 -9.98 8.08 -1.30
C ILE A 357 -10.48 8.68 -2.63
N ASP A 358 -11.44 8.04 -3.27
CA ASP A 358 -11.74 8.21 -4.70
C ASP A 358 -13.01 9.05 -4.98
N HIS A 359 -13.25 10.09 -4.18
CA HIS A 359 -14.38 11.00 -4.33
C HIS A 359 -14.04 12.14 -5.33
N PRO A 360 -14.93 12.61 -6.23
CA PRO A 360 -16.30 12.12 -6.52
C PRO A 360 -16.40 11.13 -7.71
N TYR A 361 -15.34 10.94 -8.50
CA TYR A 361 -15.46 10.31 -9.82
C TYR A 361 -15.31 8.78 -9.85
N ASN A 362 -14.99 8.13 -8.72
CA ASN A 362 -14.85 6.68 -8.62
C ASN A 362 -13.82 6.06 -9.60
N LEU A 363 -12.76 6.79 -9.96
CA LEU A 363 -11.77 6.40 -10.96
C LEU A 363 -10.88 5.25 -10.48
N GLU A 364 -10.44 5.31 -9.22
CA GLU A 364 -9.57 4.29 -8.63
C GLU A 364 -10.34 3.01 -8.29
N ARG A 365 -11.58 3.13 -7.79
CA ARG A 365 -12.51 2.01 -7.64
C ARG A 365 -12.75 1.31 -8.97
N ARG A 366 -12.90 2.09 -10.05
CA ARG A 366 -13.12 1.55 -11.39
C ARG A 366 -11.91 0.73 -11.86
N ASP A 367 -10.70 1.26 -11.73
CA ASP A 367 -9.51 0.57 -12.21
C ASP A 367 -9.08 -0.59 -11.31
N VAL A 368 -9.24 -0.50 -9.98
CA VAL A 368 -9.13 -1.65 -9.07
C VAL A 368 -10.15 -2.72 -9.42
N GLY A 369 -11.40 -2.36 -9.69
CA GLY A 369 -12.43 -3.29 -10.16
C GLY A 369 -12.05 -4.00 -11.47
N LYS A 370 -11.45 -3.26 -12.42
CA LYS A 370 -10.92 -3.86 -13.66
C LYS A 370 -9.74 -4.81 -13.39
N VAL A 371 -8.85 -4.50 -12.46
CA VAL A 371 -7.78 -5.43 -12.02
C VAL A 371 -8.39 -6.72 -11.50
N VAL A 372 -9.40 -6.63 -10.64
CA VAL A 372 -10.10 -7.79 -10.09
C VAL A 372 -10.74 -8.64 -11.20
N ILE A 373 -11.42 -8.01 -12.15
CA ILE A 373 -12.02 -8.70 -13.31
C ILE A 373 -10.94 -9.36 -14.17
N ASN A 374 -9.80 -8.71 -14.41
CA ASN A 374 -8.70 -9.33 -15.16
C ASN A 374 -8.14 -10.56 -14.43
N ARG A 375 -7.90 -10.46 -13.13
CA ARG A 375 -7.42 -11.56 -12.28
C ARG A 375 -8.38 -12.75 -12.23
N ARG A 376 -9.69 -12.51 -12.33
CA ARG A 376 -10.72 -13.58 -12.34
C ARG A 376 -10.51 -14.63 -13.44
N PHE A 377 -9.91 -14.25 -14.56
CA PHE A 377 -9.64 -15.16 -15.69
C PHE A 377 -8.26 -15.81 -15.62
N MET A 378 -7.46 -15.50 -14.60
CA MET A 378 -6.10 -16.00 -14.45
C MET A 378 -6.06 -17.04 -13.32
N LYS A 379 -5.77 -18.31 -13.65
CA LYS A 379 -5.76 -19.44 -12.71
C LYS A 379 -4.93 -19.18 -11.44
N LYS A 380 -3.81 -18.46 -11.56
CA LYS A 380 -2.94 -18.06 -10.44
C LYS A 380 -3.69 -17.29 -9.35
N TYR A 381 -4.64 -16.44 -9.74
CA TYR A 381 -5.41 -15.59 -8.83
C TYR A 381 -6.78 -16.18 -8.48
N SER A 382 -7.39 -16.95 -9.39
CA SER A 382 -8.77 -17.44 -9.26
C SER A 382 -8.92 -18.88 -8.75
N ARG A 383 -7.82 -19.52 -8.33
CA ARG A 383 -7.84 -20.87 -7.73
C ARG A 383 -7.32 -20.85 -6.30
N LEU A 384 -8.00 -21.56 -5.41
CA LEU A 384 -7.52 -21.87 -4.07
C LEU A 384 -6.87 -23.25 -4.05
N SER A 385 -5.79 -23.41 -3.30
CA SER A 385 -5.12 -24.69 -3.08
C SER A 385 -4.79 -24.90 -1.60
N SER A 386 -4.16 -26.04 -1.28
CA SER A 386 -3.62 -26.33 0.06
C SER A 386 -2.62 -25.29 0.57
N LYS A 387 -2.06 -24.46 -0.32
CA LYS A 387 -1.19 -23.33 0.07
C LYS A 387 -1.97 -22.17 0.70
N ASP A 388 -3.27 -22.07 0.47
CA ASP A 388 -4.13 -21.02 1.02
C ASP A 388 -4.75 -21.49 2.34
N SER A 389 -4.50 -20.76 3.44
CA SER A 389 -4.90 -21.20 4.78
C SER A 389 -6.40 -21.50 4.93
N ILE A 390 -7.25 -20.79 4.18
CA ILE A 390 -8.72 -20.99 4.21
C ILE A 390 -9.15 -22.35 3.66
N PHE A 391 -8.36 -22.98 2.78
CA PHE A 391 -8.71 -24.23 2.12
C PHE A 391 -9.09 -25.33 3.13
N TYR A 392 -8.35 -25.43 4.22
CA TYR A 392 -8.59 -26.40 5.29
C TYR A 392 -9.82 -26.09 6.16
N TYR A 393 -10.34 -24.86 6.13
CA TYR A 393 -11.55 -24.44 6.85
C TYR A 393 -12.81 -24.60 6.01
N LEU A 394 -12.68 -24.94 4.73
CA LEU A 394 -13.80 -25.26 3.87
C LEU A 394 -14.26 -26.72 4.11
N PRO A 395 -15.58 -26.98 4.18
CA PRO A 395 -16.11 -28.35 4.25
C PRO A 395 -15.57 -29.23 3.11
N LYS A 396 -15.41 -30.54 3.33
CA LYS A 396 -14.91 -31.49 2.30
C LYS A 396 -15.64 -31.32 0.95
N LYS A 397 -16.98 -31.22 0.97
CA LYS A 397 -17.83 -30.99 -0.21
C LYS A 397 -17.55 -29.65 -0.93
N SER A 398 -17.15 -28.61 -0.20
CA SER A 398 -16.76 -27.31 -0.76
C SER A 398 -15.34 -27.35 -1.33
N ARG A 399 -14.40 -28.06 -0.69
CA ARG A 399 -13.03 -28.26 -1.21
C ARG A 399 -13.03 -28.94 -2.57
N LYS A 400 -13.79 -30.03 -2.74
CA LYS A 400 -13.94 -30.74 -4.03
C LYS A 400 -14.47 -29.82 -5.16
N ARG A 401 -15.24 -28.79 -4.81
CA ARG A 401 -15.90 -27.87 -5.74
C ARG A 401 -15.30 -26.48 -5.76
N VAL A 402 -14.15 -26.25 -5.11
CA VAL A 402 -13.58 -24.92 -4.91
C VAL A 402 -13.28 -24.23 -6.25
N ASN A 403 -12.86 -25.01 -7.25
CA ASN A 403 -12.58 -24.51 -8.60
C ASN A 403 -13.82 -23.99 -9.34
N ARG A 404 -15.04 -24.31 -8.89
CA ARG A 404 -16.31 -23.80 -9.44
C ARG A 404 -16.63 -22.38 -8.99
N TYR A 405 -15.91 -21.81 -8.01
CA TYR A 405 -16.19 -20.48 -7.45
C TYR A 405 -15.02 -19.49 -7.61
N PRO A 406 -14.55 -19.24 -8.83
CA PRO A 406 -13.37 -18.41 -9.10
C PRO A 406 -13.46 -16.96 -8.58
N TRP A 407 -14.66 -16.38 -8.49
CA TRP A 407 -14.88 -15.07 -7.85
C TRP A 407 -14.58 -15.07 -6.36
N LEU A 408 -15.06 -16.08 -5.64
CA LEU A 408 -14.80 -16.21 -4.20
C LEU A 408 -13.34 -16.59 -3.97
N ASN A 409 -12.79 -17.50 -4.78
CA ASN A 409 -11.39 -17.89 -4.69
C ASN A 409 -10.46 -16.68 -4.81
N LEU A 410 -10.77 -15.74 -5.71
CA LEU A 410 -10.01 -14.50 -5.86
C LEU A 410 -10.04 -13.64 -4.59
N LEU A 411 -11.23 -13.44 -3.99
CA LEU A 411 -11.37 -12.66 -2.75
C LEU A 411 -10.59 -13.29 -1.58
N PHE A 412 -10.66 -14.62 -1.46
CA PHE A 412 -10.11 -15.36 -0.33
C PHE A 412 -8.69 -15.89 -0.57
N LYS A 413 -8.06 -15.57 -1.72
CA LYS A 413 -6.68 -15.95 -2.02
C LYS A 413 -5.74 -15.24 -1.04
N GLU A 414 -4.88 -16.00 -0.37
CA GLU A 414 -4.01 -15.44 0.66
C GLU A 414 -2.95 -14.53 0.04
N GLY A 415 -2.89 -13.27 0.49
CA GLY A 415 -1.84 -12.31 0.09
C GLY A 415 -2.11 -11.52 -1.20
N GLU A 416 -3.28 -11.66 -1.82
CA GLU A 416 -3.63 -10.91 -3.04
C GLU A 416 -4.19 -9.51 -2.76
N PHE A 417 -4.83 -9.33 -1.61
CA PHE A 417 -5.36 -8.07 -1.11
C PHE A 417 -4.96 -7.88 0.35
N SER A 418 -4.68 -6.63 0.72
CA SER A 418 -4.13 -6.32 2.04
C SER A 418 -5.05 -6.80 3.17
N PHE A 419 -6.35 -6.51 3.08
CA PHE A 419 -7.34 -6.82 4.09
C PHE A 419 -7.60 -8.33 4.29
N THR A 420 -7.07 -9.20 3.43
CA THR A 420 -7.19 -10.67 3.61
C THR A 420 -6.31 -11.20 4.74
N TYR A 421 -5.28 -10.45 5.16
CA TYR A 421 -4.46 -10.80 6.30
C TYR A 421 -5.20 -10.63 7.62
N TYR A 422 -5.24 -11.68 8.45
CA TYR A 422 -5.93 -11.70 9.75
C TYR A 422 -5.44 -10.63 10.73
N TYR A 423 -4.21 -10.13 10.56
CA TYR A 423 -3.60 -9.09 11.39
C TYR A 423 -3.87 -7.67 10.88
N ILE A 424 -4.68 -7.50 9.83
CA ILE A 424 -5.21 -6.20 9.39
C ILE A 424 -6.65 -6.05 9.91
N PRO A 425 -7.03 -4.93 10.56
CA PRO A 425 -8.36 -4.77 11.16
C PRO A 425 -9.50 -4.98 10.15
N SER A 426 -9.31 -4.49 8.92
CA SER A 426 -10.29 -4.59 7.83
C SER A 426 -10.61 -6.04 7.41
N ASN A 427 -9.87 -7.03 7.89
CA ASN A 427 -10.22 -8.44 7.75
C ASN A 427 -11.62 -8.76 8.29
N LEU A 428 -12.02 -8.07 9.37
CA LEU A 428 -13.35 -8.14 9.95
C LEU A 428 -14.44 -7.88 8.91
N HIS A 429 -14.22 -6.94 7.98
CA HIS A 429 -15.21 -6.53 7.00
C HIS A 429 -15.50 -7.57 5.91
N ILE A 430 -14.71 -8.64 5.83
CA ILE A 430 -15.00 -9.80 4.97
C ILE A 430 -16.19 -10.61 5.51
N PHE A 431 -16.42 -10.62 6.82
CA PHE A 431 -17.52 -11.39 7.42
C PHE A 431 -18.46 -10.54 8.27
N CYS A 432 -18.09 -9.29 8.52
CA CYS A 432 -18.85 -8.31 9.28
C CYS A 432 -18.71 -6.91 8.64
N PRO A 433 -19.33 -6.71 7.47
CA PRO A 433 -19.24 -5.46 6.73
C PRO A 433 -19.93 -4.30 7.48
N SER A 434 -19.36 -3.09 7.38
CA SER A 434 -19.90 -1.92 8.08
C SER A 434 -21.28 -1.50 7.57
N THR A 435 -22.10 -0.96 8.45
CA THR A 435 -23.48 -0.54 8.18
C THR A 435 -23.78 0.92 8.53
N ASP A 436 -22.76 1.71 8.89
CA ASP A 436 -22.92 3.14 9.04
C ASP A 436 -23.37 3.79 7.72
N SER A 437 -23.98 4.98 7.80
CA SER A 437 -24.58 5.68 6.65
C SER A 437 -23.57 5.94 5.53
N ARG A 438 -22.32 6.24 5.87
CA ARG A 438 -21.25 6.46 4.89
C ARG A 438 -20.89 5.16 4.20
N SER A 439 -20.72 4.06 4.94
CA SER A 439 -20.44 2.74 4.37
C SER A 439 -21.56 2.23 3.47
N LYS A 440 -22.83 2.47 3.83
CA LYS A 440 -23.98 2.18 2.96
C LYS A 440 -23.87 2.95 1.64
N ARG A 441 -23.62 4.26 1.69
CA ARG A 441 -23.45 5.10 0.49
C ARG A 441 -22.33 4.58 -0.42
N ILE A 442 -21.18 4.24 0.15
CA ILE A 442 -20.04 3.68 -0.60
C ILE A 442 -20.41 2.32 -1.22
N ARG A 443 -21.10 1.44 -0.49
CA ARG A 443 -21.56 0.15 -1.02
C ARG A 443 -22.47 0.32 -2.22
N HIS A 444 -23.46 1.22 -2.14
CA HIS A 444 -24.34 1.49 -3.28
C HIS A 444 -23.56 1.98 -4.51
N ALA A 445 -22.60 2.89 -4.33
CA ALA A 445 -21.73 3.35 -5.40
C ALA A 445 -20.88 2.20 -5.99
N ASN A 446 -20.31 1.35 -5.13
CA ASN A 446 -19.52 0.19 -5.53
C ASN A 446 -20.34 -0.83 -6.31
N LEU A 447 -21.58 -1.10 -5.90
CA LEU A 447 -22.46 -2.03 -6.60
C LEU A 447 -22.86 -1.53 -7.99
N SER A 448 -23.21 -0.25 -8.10
CA SER A 448 -23.50 0.40 -9.38
C SER A 448 -22.30 0.31 -10.32
N LEU A 449 -21.10 0.60 -9.81
CA LEU A 449 -19.85 0.48 -10.55
C LEU A 449 -19.54 -0.98 -10.95
N ALA A 450 -19.67 -1.93 -10.01
CA ALA A 450 -19.40 -3.34 -10.26
C ALA A 450 -20.31 -3.89 -11.36
N LEU A 451 -21.61 -3.55 -11.34
CA LEU A 451 -22.55 -3.92 -12.40
C LEU A 451 -22.13 -3.35 -13.76
N LYS A 452 -21.75 -2.07 -13.83
CA LYS A 452 -21.25 -1.46 -15.07
C LYS A 452 -20.03 -2.20 -15.63
N LEU A 453 -19.09 -2.55 -14.75
CA LEU A 453 -17.86 -3.26 -15.13
C LEU A 453 -18.12 -4.71 -15.57
N LEU A 454 -19.10 -5.39 -14.95
CA LEU A 454 -19.49 -6.76 -15.32
C LEU A 454 -20.25 -6.80 -16.66
N LYS A 455 -21.11 -5.81 -16.93
CA LYS A 455 -21.86 -5.69 -18.20
C LYS A 455 -20.92 -5.40 -19.38
N LYS A 456 -19.97 -4.48 -19.21
CA LYS A 456 -19.03 -4.07 -20.26
C LYS A 456 -17.59 -4.14 -19.79
N ARG A 457 -16.93 -5.25 -20.14
CA ARG A 457 -15.51 -5.44 -19.84
C ARG A 457 -14.64 -4.56 -20.73
N ASP A 458 -13.84 -3.70 -20.10
CA ASP A 458 -12.79 -2.94 -20.76
C ASP A 458 -11.57 -3.84 -21.04
N ARG A 459 -11.46 -4.34 -22.28
CA ARG A 459 -10.34 -5.20 -22.71
C ARG A 459 -9.04 -4.42 -22.94
N SER A 460 -9.10 -3.09 -23.05
CA SER A 460 -7.92 -2.24 -23.29
C SER A 460 -7.07 -2.06 -22.03
N PHE A 461 -7.69 -2.11 -20.84
CA PHE A 461 -6.97 -2.04 -19.58
C PHE A 461 -6.40 -3.40 -19.18
N LYS A 462 -5.09 -3.56 -19.29
CA LYS A 462 -4.34 -4.80 -18.98
C LYS A 462 -3.80 -4.87 -17.55
N GLY A 463 -4.25 -4.00 -16.64
CA GLY A 463 -3.77 -3.96 -15.26
C GLY A 463 -4.11 -5.24 -14.51
N ILE A 464 -3.10 -5.83 -13.87
CA ILE A 464 -3.24 -7.01 -12.99
C ILE A 464 -2.58 -6.81 -11.62
N ARG A 465 -1.84 -5.72 -11.43
CA ARG A 465 -1.29 -5.30 -10.14
C ARG A 465 -1.46 -3.80 -9.96
N TYR A 466 -1.47 -3.37 -8.72
CA TYR A 466 -1.41 -1.98 -8.35
C TYR A 466 -0.66 -1.84 -7.02
N PHE A 467 -0.16 -0.64 -6.76
CA PHE A 467 0.30 -0.26 -5.42
C PHE A 467 0.10 1.24 -5.20
N SER A 468 0.07 1.61 -3.93
CA SER A 468 0.02 2.99 -3.45
C SER A 468 1.38 3.37 -2.88
N ARG A 469 2.09 4.33 -3.50
CA ARG A 469 3.34 4.87 -2.92
C ARG A 469 3.05 5.52 -1.58
N VAL A 470 1.96 6.28 -1.47
CA VAL A 470 1.61 7.03 -0.26
C VAL A 470 1.32 6.13 0.95
N SER A 471 0.91 4.88 0.72
CA SER A 471 0.65 3.89 1.77
C SER A 471 1.88 3.06 2.14
N MET A 472 3.00 3.20 1.43
CA MET A 472 4.22 2.45 1.68
C MET A 472 5.13 3.20 2.66
N VAL A 473 5.73 2.45 3.58
CA VAL A 473 6.76 3.00 4.49
C VAL A 473 7.91 3.57 3.66
N GLY A 474 8.33 4.80 3.96
CA GLY A 474 9.30 5.55 3.15
C GLY A 474 8.81 5.95 1.76
N ARG A 475 7.56 5.67 1.39
CA ARG A 475 7.01 5.93 0.06
C ARG A 475 7.82 5.32 -1.09
N VAL A 476 8.44 4.17 -0.81
CA VAL A 476 9.29 3.45 -1.76
C VAL A 476 8.54 3.09 -3.04
N ASP A 477 9.23 3.16 -4.18
CA ASP A 477 8.68 2.76 -5.48
C ASP A 477 8.88 1.24 -5.72
N MET A 478 7.77 0.50 -5.73
CA MET A 478 7.76 -0.95 -5.96
C MET A 478 8.06 -1.33 -7.42
N SER A 479 8.01 -0.38 -8.37
CA SER A 479 8.36 -0.62 -9.77
C SER A 479 9.76 -1.23 -9.93
N THR A 480 10.70 -0.80 -9.08
CA THR A 480 12.11 -1.26 -9.04
C THR A 480 12.27 -2.69 -8.51
N ILE A 481 11.25 -3.22 -7.85
CA ILE A 481 11.25 -4.56 -7.23
C ILE A 481 10.50 -5.56 -8.12
N TRP A 482 9.43 -5.13 -8.80
CA TRP A 482 8.57 -6.01 -9.60
C TRP A 482 9.03 -6.18 -11.06
N LYS A 483 10.19 -6.84 -11.24
CA LYS A 483 10.84 -7.01 -12.56
C LYS A 483 9.95 -7.60 -13.68
N GLY A 484 9.00 -8.48 -13.36
CA GLY A 484 8.10 -9.12 -14.33
C GLY A 484 6.88 -8.29 -14.77
N TYR A 485 6.84 -7.02 -14.40
CA TYR A 485 5.70 -6.14 -14.66
C TYR A 485 6.16 -4.81 -15.25
N ARG A 486 5.26 -4.14 -15.96
CA ARG A 486 5.48 -2.79 -16.51
C ARG A 486 4.39 -1.83 -16.03
N LYS A 487 4.78 -0.60 -15.67
CA LYS A 487 3.85 0.47 -15.28
C LYS A 487 2.92 0.77 -16.46
N ILE A 488 1.62 0.87 -16.20
CA ILE A 488 0.65 1.35 -17.19
C ILE A 488 0.78 2.87 -17.28
N ALA A 489 0.79 3.40 -18.51
CA ALA A 489 0.87 4.82 -18.75
C ALA A 489 -0.24 5.60 -18.03
N GLU A 490 0.10 6.81 -17.58
CA GLU A 490 -0.83 7.70 -16.91
C GLU A 490 -1.96 8.13 -17.86
N ARG A 491 -3.12 8.46 -17.30
CA ARG A 491 -4.31 8.82 -18.08
C ARG A 491 -5.01 9.99 -17.41
N PRO A 492 -5.62 10.92 -18.18
CA PRO A 492 -6.51 11.90 -17.60
C PRO A 492 -7.70 11.22 -16.92
N GLY A 493 -8.33 11.91 -15.97
CA GLY A 493 -9.55 11.47 -15.33
C GLY A 493 -10.80 11.78 -16.15
N VAL A 494 -11.91 12.08 -15.46
CA VAL A 494 -13.18 12.42 -16.12
C VAL A 494 -13.09 13.83 -16.69
N LYS A 495 -13.66 14.06 -17.88
CA LYS A 495 -13.80 15.40 -18.45
C LYS A 495 -14.67 16.24 -17.51
N LEU A 496 -14.17 17.40 -17.13
CA LEU A 496 -14.86 18.34 -16.25
C LEU A 496 -15.67 19.34 -17.08
N LYS A 497 -16.79 19.78 -16.51
CA LYS A 497 -17.44 21.01 -16.99
C LYS A 497 -16.56 22.17 -16.54
N VAL A 498 -16.11 22.99 -17.48
CA VAL A 498 -15.30 24.17 -17.19
C VAL A 498 -16.26 25.34 -17.07
N ASP A 499 -16.37 25.91 -15.86
CA ASP A 499 -17.13 27.14 -15.69
C ASP A 499 -16.40 28.34 -16.31
N LYS A 500 -17.12 29.43 -16.58
CA LYS A 500 -16.57 30.64 -17.22
C LYS A 500 -15.39 31.23 -16.44
N ARG A 501 -15.41 31.15 -15.10
CA ARG A 501 -14.36 31.70 -14.21
C ARG A 501 -13.08 30.88 -14.31
N LEU A 502 -13.16 29.57 -14.22
CA LEU A 502 -12.05 28.63 -14.37
C LEU A 502 -11.46 28.70 -15.77
N SER A 503 -12.31 28.81 -16.80
CA SER A 503 -11.87 29.02 -18.18
C SER A 503 -11.08 30.34 -18.34
N LYS A 504 -11.58 31.44 -17.77
CA LYS A 504 -10.88 32.75 -17.77
C LYS A 504 -9.51 32.66 -17.08
N ARG A 505 -9.44 31.99 -15.93
CA ARG A 505 -8.17 31.75 -15.20
C ARG A 505 -7.19 30.89 -16.00
N LEU A 506 -7.67 29.82 -16.63
CA LEU A 506 -6.85 28.94 -17.47
C LEU A 506 -6.29 29.65 -18.71
N ARG A 507 -7.07 30.56 -19.30
CA ARG A 507 -6.65 31.40 -20.44
C ARG A 507 -5.65 32.48 -20.04
N ARG A 508 -5.79 33.05 -18.84
CA ARG A 508 -4.83 34.02 -18.27
C ARG A 508 -3.52 33.40 -17.79
N GLY A 509 -3.44 32.07 -17.71
CA GLY A 509 -2.25 31.38 -17.22
C GLY A 509 -2.12 31.35 -15.70
N ASP A 510 -3.22 31.55 -14.95
CA ASP A 510 -3.24 31.65 -13.48
C ASP A 510 -2.96 30.32 -12.74
N GLY A 511 -2.36 29.33 -13.40
CA GLY A 511 -2.15 27.97 -12.89
C GLY A 511 -0.68 27.54 -12.92
N GLU A 512 -0.24 26.88 -11.85
CA GLU A 512 1.10 26.32 -11.75
C GLU A 512 1.15 24.97 -12.50
N VAL A 513 1.99 24.88 -13.53
CA VAL A 513 2.20 23.64 -14.29
C VAL A 513 3.14 22.73 -13.52
N LEU A 514 2.64 21.58 -13.07
CA LEU A 514 3.41 20.66 -12.22
C LEU A 514 4.32 19.75 -13.04
N TYR A 515 3.76 19.11 -14.06
CA TYR A 515 4.46 18.21 -14.96
C TYR A 515 3.61 17.86 -16.20
N HIS A 516 4.24 17.20 -17.16
CA HIS A 516 3.62 16.66 -18.37
C HIS A 516 3.66 15.13 -18.36
N PHE A 517 2.65 14.47 -18.92
CA PHE A 517 2.66 13.03 -19.14
C PHE A 517 2.04 12.63 -20.48
N ASN A 518 2.46 11.47 -21.00
CA ASN A 518 1.91 10.89 -22.21
C ASN A 518 0.90 9.81 -21.84
N ASP A 519 -0.29 9.88 -22.44
CA ASP A 519 -1.30 8.83 -22.29
C ASP A 519 -0.93 7.57 -23.10
N PRO A 520 -1.69 6.46 -22.98
CA PRO A 520 -1.43 5.26 -23.78
C PRO A 520 -1.49 5.47 -25.30
N LYS A 521 -2.14 6.54 -25.77
CA LYS A 521 -2.23 6.95 -27.18
C LYS A 521 -1.19 8.01 -27.54
N LYS A 522 -0.16 8.20 -26.71
CA LYS A 522 0.94 9.17 -26.89
C LYS A 522 0.49 10.63 -26.94
N ARG A 523 -0.73 10.94 -26.49
CA ARG A 523 -1.19 12.33 -26.37
C ARG A 523 -0.57 12.94 -25.14
N VAL A 524 -0.06 14.16 -25.28
CA VAL A 524 0.60 14.88 -24.19
C VAL A 524 -0.45 15.65 -23.39
N TYR A 525 -0.43 15.43 -22.08
CA TYR A 525 -1.25 16.15 -21.11
C TYR A 525 -0.36 16.92 -20.14
N GLN A 526 -0.88 18.05 -19.72
CA GLN A 526 -0.31 18.95 -18.74
C GLN A 526 -1.11 18.83 -17.43
N VAL A 527 -0.40 18.71 -16.31
CA VAL A 527 -0.98 18.74 -14.96
C VAL A 527 -0.83 20.13 -14.37
N ILE A 528 -1.94 20.73 -13.95
CA ILE A 528 -1.99 22.13 -13.48
C ILE A 528 -2.59 22.19 -12.09
N ARG A 529 -1.97 22.96 -11.21
CA ARG A 529 -2.52 23.31 -9.91
C ARG A 529 -3.08 24.74 -9.95
N ILE A 530 -4.33 24.88 -9.54
CA ILE A 530 -4.98 26.18 -9.36
C ILE A 530 -5.54 26.19 -7.94
N ASN A 531 -5.00 27.07 -7.10
CA ASN A 531 -5.25 27.09 -5.65
C ASN A 531 -4.95 25.70 -5.04
N HIS A 532 -5.94 25.04 -4.43
CA HIS A 532 -5.80 23.72 -3.83
C HIS A 532 -6.20 22.56 -4.75
N ASN A 533 -6.68 22.86 -5.97
CA ASN A 533 -7.19 21.86 -6.90
C ASN A 533 -6.17 21.55 -8.00
N THR A 534 -6.07 20.27 -8.35
CA THR A 534 -5.20 19.81 -9.45
C THR A 534 -6.05 19.26 -10.59
N TYR A 535 -5.71 19.70 -11.79
CA TYR A 535 -6.41 19.39 -13.03
C TYR A 535 -5.44 18.86 -14.07
N VAL A 536 -6.00 18.28 -15.13
CA VAL A 536 -5.27 17.80 -16.29
C VAL A 536 -5.89 18.41 -17.54
N ARG A 537 -5.09 18.94 -18.45
CA ARG A 537 -5.55 19.38 -19.78
C ARG A 537 -4.64 18.87 -20.89
N PRO A 538 -5.17 18.56 -22.09
CA PRO A 538 -4.33 18.27 -23.23
C PRO A 538 -3.64 19.56 -23.70
N ILE A 539 -2.40 19.46 -24.16
CA ILE A 539 -1.64 20.63 -24.64
C ILE A 539 -2.31 21.24 -25.89
N THR A 540 -2.92 20.42 -26.75
CA THR A 540 -3.51 20.86 -28.02
C THR A 540 -4.92 21.44 -27.88
N ARG A 541 -5.60 21.28 -26.73
CA ARG A 541 -6.99 21.71 -26.53
C ARG A 541 -7.18 22.30 -25.14
N LEU A 542 -6.79 23.58 -25.01
CA LEU A 542 -6.75 24.30 -23.72
C LEU A 542 -8.14 24.54 -23.09
N ASP A 543 -9.19 24.43 -23.89
CA ASP A 543 -10.61 24.48 -23.48
C ASP A 543 -11.05 23.22 -22.71
N ARG A 544 -10.29 22.11 -22.81
CA ARG A 544 -10.67 20.83 -22.20
C ARG A 544 -9.96 20.60 -20.89
N LEU A 545 -10.73 20.42 -19.82
CA LEU A 545 -10.22 20.09 -18.51
C LEU A 545 -10.68 18.70 -18.07
N TYR A 546 -9.80 18.00 -17.36
CA TYR A 546 -10.02 16.67 -16.81
C TYR A 546 -9.63 16.64 -15.34
N SER A 547 -10.27 15.76 -14.56
CA SER A 547 -9.88 15.52 -13.18
C SER A 547 -8.49 14.88 -13.13
N TYR A 548 -7.66 15.30 -12.17
CA TYR A 548 -6.34 14.70 -11.96
C TYR A 548 -6.44 13.29 -11.36
N ARG A 549 -5.64 12.37 -11.90
CA ARG A 549 -5.46 11.01 -11.37
C ARG A 549 -4.08 10.92 -10.77
N ASN A 550 -4.01 10.96 -9.44
CA ASN A 550 -2.74 10.99 -8.74
C ASN A 550 -2.02 9.62 -8.84
N PRO A 551 -0.89 9.51 -9.56
CA PRO A 551 -0.19 8.24 -9.77
C PRO A 551 0.46 7.73 -8.48
N HIS A 552 0.70 8.60 -7.47
CA HIS A 552 1.27 8.20 -6.19
C HIS A 552 0.26 7.47 -5.29
N VAL A 553 -1.03 7.71 -5.50
CA VAL A 553 -2.12 7.04 -4.76
C VAL A 553 -2.36 5.65 -5.32
N PHE A 554 -2.46 5.50 -6.64
CA PHE A 554 -2.52 4.20 -7.30
C PHE A 554 -1.70 4.23 -8.59
N THR A 555 -0.67 3.39 -8.64
CA THR A 555 0.01 3.04 -9.89
C THR A 555 -0.37 1.62 -10.27
N TYR A 556 -0.75 1.41 -11.53
CA TYR A 556 -1.17 0.12 -12.07
C TYR A 556 -0.09 -0.50 -12.94
N PHE A 557 -0.07 -1.83 -12.99
CA PHE A 557 0.93 -2.61 -13.72
C PHE A 557 0.29 -3.72 -14.53
N ALA A 558 0.78 -3.89 -15.75
CA ALA A 558 0.51 -5.04 -16.60
C ALA A 558 1.65 -6.05 -16.50
N GLN A 559 1.38 -7.31 -16.82
CA GLN A 559 2.45 -8.27 -17.09
C GLN A 559 3.27 -7.77 -18.29
N ARG A 560 4.59 -7.99 -18.24
CA ARG A 560 5.44 -7.71 -19.40
C ARG A 560 5.04 -8.59 -20.57
#